data_AF-A0A7C4BV34-F1
#
_entry.id   AF-A0A7C4BV34-F1
#
_cell.length_a   1.000
_cell.length_b   1.000
_cell.length_c   1.000
_cell.angle_alpha   90.00
_cell.angle_beta   90.00
_cell.angle_gamma   90.00
#
_symmetry.space_group_name_H-M   'P 1'
#
loop_
_entity.id
_entity.type
_entity.pdbx_description
1 polymer ?
#
loop_
_entity_poly.entity_id
_entity_poly.type
_entity_poly.pdbx_seq_one_letter_code
_entity_poly.pdbx_strand_id
1 'polypeptide(L)'
;MEGTGMRAISVVLLSAAAVMAADQDFNGRWTIKVEGYTARVWWLEVNGAGTPNPTGKFVGAPGGDMDVIPEMKIAGGELRFYMNKRYVRDAKGPTQPRGVYAAKLQDGKLIGEFWVEGRENAPRTKWVGTRAPVITDKDDGTWKPARPVKLFNGKDLSGWLPIIEGKELGWTVENGIMKNIAGANNLKSAEKFWNFDLHVEFRLGPKTNSGIGLRGRYEIQVLEDYGREPNTHSAGALYSRIAPRVNASKPAGEWQTYDIRLIGRTLTVVFNGVKILDKVEVEGFTAMAHDADEGLPGPISIQGDHGPIEIRDITVTPLVRK
;
A
#
# COMPACT_ATOMS: atom_id res chain seq x y z
N MET A 1 -35.00 59.05 -29.18
CA MET A 1 -34.95 58.54 -27.79
C MET A 1 -35.21 57.03 -27.87
N GLU A 2 -34.30 56.24 -28.42
CA GLU A 2 -33.06 55.74 -27.82
C GLU A 2 -33.23 55.15 -26.41
N GLY A 3 -32.95 53.85 -26.29
CA GLY A 3 -32.40 53.28 -25.05
C GLY A 3 -33.15 52.13 -24.37
N THR A 4 -33.28 50.96 -25.02
CA THR A 4 -33.53 49.69 -24.29
C THR A 4 -32.43 48.68 -24.64
N GLY A 5 -31.26 48.87 -24.02
CA GLY A 5 -30.11 47.98 -24.15
C GLY A 5 -30.04 46.98 -23.00
N MET A 6 -30.21 45.70 -23.37
CA MET A 6 -29.38 44.58 -22.91
C MET A 6 -29.36 44.24 -21.40
N ARG A 7 -30.27 43.34 -21.00
CA ARG A 7 -30.05 42.44 -19.85
C ARG A 7 -29.99 41.00 -20.36
N ALA A 8 -28.78 40.45 -20.45
CA ALA A 8 -28.49 39.03 -20.34
C ALA A 8 -26.97 38.84 -20.45
N ILE A 9 -26.48 37.71 -19.94
CA ILE A 9 -25.07 37.28 -19.87
C ILE A 9 -24.36 37.74 -18.57
N SER A 10 -24.69 37.07 -17.46
CA SER A 10 -23.77 36.96 -16.30
C SER A 10 -23.88 35.62 -15.55
N VAL A 11 -24.63 34.63 -16.05
CA VAL A 11 -24.85 33.37 -15.32
C VAL A 11 -23.82 32.27 -15.67
N VAL A 12 -23.14 32.35 -16.82
CA VAL A 12 -22.22 31.28 -17.28
C VAL A 12 -20.83 31.35 -16.62
N LEU A 13 -20.37 32.52 -16.20
CA LEU A 13 -19.04 32.70 -15.58
C LEU A 13 -18.97 32.16 -14.14
N LEU A 14 -20.03 32.33 -13.34
CA LEU A 14 -20.07 31.80 -11.97
C LEU A 14 -20.12 30.27 -11.94
N SER A 15 -20.87 29.64 -12.85
CA SER A 15 -20.96 28.17 -12.91
C SER A 15 -19.64 27.53 -13.35
N ALA A 16 -18.95 28.12 -14.34
CA ALA A 16 -17.66 27.60 -14.80
C ALA A 16 -16.57 27.73 -13.73
N ALA A 17 -16.52 28.85 -13.01
CA ALA A 17 -15.58 29.05 -11.91
C ALA A 17 -15.84 28.09 -10.73
N ALA A 18 -17.11 27.85 -10.38
CA ALA A 18 -17.47 26.90 -9.34
C ALA A 18 -17.11 25.45 -9.71
N VAL A 19 -17.27 25.06 -10.98
CA VAL A 19 -16.86 23.73 -11.48
C VAL A 19 -15.33 23.59 -11.47
N MET A 20 -14.59 24.61 -11.89
CA MET A 20 -13.12 24.57 -11.81
C MET A 20 -12.60 24.51 -10.38
N ALA A 21 -13.25 25.19 -9.43
CA ALA A 21 -12.94 25.08 -8.01
C ALA A 21 -13.22 23.67 -7.48
N ALA A 22 -14.34 23.06 -7.86
CA ALA A 22 -14.66 21.67 -7.50
C ALA A 22 -13.67 20.66 -8.11
N ASP A 23 -13.13 20.93 -9.30
CA ASP A 23 -12.11 20.09 -9.93
C ASP A 23 -10.78 20.13 -9.16
N GLN A 24 -10.46 21.22 -8.45
CA GLN A 24 -9.24 21.29 -7.62
C GLN A 24 -9.32 20.41 -6.37
N ASP A 25 -10.52 20.06 -5.90
CA ASP A 25 -10.71 19.30 -4.66
C ASP A 25 -10.27 17.83 -4.76
N PHE A 26 -10.05 17.33 -5.99
CA PHE A 26 -9.49 16.00 -6.25
C PHE A 26 -8.01 15.88 -5.85
N ASN A 27 -7.28 17.01 -5.73
CA ASN A 27 -5.87 17.00 -5.33
C ASN A 27 -5.65 16.32 -3.98
N GLY A 28 -4.48 15.70 -3.85
CA GLY A 28 -4.02 15.04 -2.64
C GLY A 28 -4.04 13.52 -2.72
N ARG A 29 -3.90 12.89 -1.55
CA ARG A 29 -3.81 11.45 -1.40
C ARG A 29 -5.12 10.88 -0.89
N TRP A 30 -5.46 9.69 -1.36
CA TRP A 30 -6.71 9.00 -1.08
C TRP A 30 -6.44 7.53 -0.74
N THR A 31 -7.04 7.06 0.34
CA THR A 31 -7.11 5.64 0.68
C THR A 31 -8.44 5.09 0.18
N ILE A 32 -8.43 3.95 -0.50
CA ILE A 32 -9.58 3.47 -1.27
C ILE A 32 -10.01 2.09 -0.77
N LYS A 33 -11.26 1.97 -0.33
CA LYS A 33 -11.94 0.70 -0.05
C LYS A 33 -12.65 0.23 -1.31
N VAL A 34 -12.50 -1.04 -1.66
CA VAL A 34 -13.08 -1.64 -2.87
C VAL A 34 -14.18 -2.62 -2.47
N GLU A 35 -15.38 -2.47 -3.01
CA GLU A 35 -16.50 -3.36 -2.70
C GLU A 35 -16.27 -4.78 -3.25
N GLY A 36 -16.69 -5.80 -2.49
CA GLY A 36 -16.57 -7.20 -2.90
C GLY A 36 -15.16 -7.79 -2.81
N TYR A 37 -14.15 -6.98 -2.45
CA TYR A 37 -12.78 -7.42 -2.22
C TYR A 37 -12.41 -7.23 -0.75
N THR A 38 -12.54 -8.29 0.04
CA THR A 38 -12.38 -8.24 1.50
C THR A 38 -10.96 -7.89 1.98
N ALA A 39 -9.94 -8.03 1.12
CA ALA A 39 -8.53 -7.88 1.51
C ALA A 39 -7.69 -6.99 0.58
N ARG A 40 -8.28 -6.26 -0.38
CA ARG A 40 -7.52 -5.38 -1.28
C ARG A 40 -7.93 -3.93 -1.10
N VAL A 41 -6.96 -3.13 -0.71
CA VAL A 41 -7.08 -1.69 -0.54
C VAL A 41 -6.27 -1.01 -1.63
N TRP A 42 -6.81 0.06 -2.19
CA TRP A 42 -6.10 0.87 -3.18
C TRP A 42 -5.64 2.19 -2.57
N TRP A 43 -4.73 2.84 -3.26
CA TRP A 43 -4.25 4.17 -2.89
C TRP A 43 -4.07 5.00 -4.16
N LEU A 44 -4.39 6.29 -4.08
CA LEU A 44 -4.33 7.22 -5.19
C LEU A 44 -3.71 8.54 -4.72
N GLU A 45 -2.77 9.07 -5.49
CA GLU A 45 -2.34 10.46 -5.39
C GLU A 45 -2.73 11.20 -6.67
N VAL A 46 -3.31 12.38 -6.50
CA VAL A 46 -3.67 13.29 -7.60
C VAL A 46 -2.96 14.63 -7.36
N ASN A 47 -2.27 15.11 -8.39
CA ASN A 47 -1.57 16.39 -8.37
C ASN A 47 -1.98 17.23 -9.58
N GLY A 48 -2.14 18.53 -9.40
CA GLY A 48 -2.48 19.46 -10.49
C GLY A 48 -3.92 19.33 -10.99
N ALA A 49 -4.86 18.82 -10.18
CA ALA A 49 -6.27 18.90 -10.50
C ALA A 49 -6.71 20.37 -10.64
N GLY A 50 -7.55 20.67 -11.64
CA GLY A 50 -7.87 22.04 -12.07
C GLY A 50 -6.86 22.65 -13.07
N THR A 51 -5.82 21.91 -13.46
CA THR A 51 -4.91 22.28 -14.55
C THR A 51 -5.15 21.42 -15.80
N PRO A 52 -4.64 21.80 -16.99
CA PRO A 52 -4.80 21.00 -18.20
C PRO A 52 -4.14 19.62 -18.15
N ASN A 53 -3.14 19.42 -17.27
CA ASN A 53 -2.30 18.22 -17.23
C ASN A 53 -2.17 17.69 -15.79
N PRO A 54 -3.26 17.17 -15.18
CA PRO A 54 -3.17 16.53 -13.88
C PRO A 54 -2.32 15.25 -13.98
N THR A 55 -1.60 14.93 -12.91
CA THR A 55 -0.77 13.74 -12.80
C THR A 55 -1.13 12.97 -11.54
N GLY A 56 -0.67 11.73 -11.44
CA GLY A 56 -0.89 10.97 -10.22
C GLY A 56 -0.15 9.65 -10.19
N LYS A 57 -0.21 9.03 -9.02
CA LYS A 57 0.31 7.68 -8.76
C LYS A 57 -0.82 6.82 -8.21
N PHE A 58 -0.78 5.53 -8.51
CA PHE A 58 -1.84 4.60 -8.12
C PHE A 58 -1.26 3.28 -7.64
N VAL A 59 -1.90 2.72 -6.62
CA VAL A 59 -1.66 1.37 -6.13
C VAL A 59 -2.99 0.66 -6.18
N GLY A 60 -3.10 -0.35 -7.05
CA GLY A 60 -4.34 -1.09 -7.20
C GLY A 60 -4.22 -2.27 -8.16
N ALA A 61 -5.37 -2.76 -8.60
CA ALA A 61 -5.45 -4.01 -9.35
C ALA A 61 -5.29 -3.81 -10.88
N PRO A 62 -4.83 -4.83 -11.62
CA PRO A 62 -4.11 -6.01 -11.14
C PRO A 62 -2.69 -5.64 -10.67
N GLY A 63 -2.10 -6.50 -9.84
CA GLY A 63 -0.80 -6.25 -9.20
C GLY A 63 -0.91 -5.42 -7.93
N GLY A 64 0.18 -4.73 -7.58
CA GLY A 64 0.26 -3.86 -6.40
C GLY A 64 1.47 -2.92 -6.41
N ASP A 65 2.02 -2.66 -7.60
CA ASP A 65 3.10 -1.70 -7.79
C ASP A 65 2.68 -0.25 -7.49
N MET A 66 3.64 0.66 -7.31
CA MET A 66 3.36 2.09 -7.45
C MET A 66 3.41 2.41 -8.92
N ASP A 67 2.25 2.52 -9.54
CA ASP A 67 2.20 2.91 -10.93
C ASP A 67 2.08 4.42 -11.06
N VAL A 68 2.86 5.00 -11.97
CA VAL A 68 2.56 6.33 -12.49
C VAL A 68 1.34 6.21 -13.38
N ILE A 69 0.35 7.08 -13.19
CA ILE A 69 -0.87 7.10 -13.99
C ILE A 69 -0.53 7.66 -15.39
N PRO A 70 -0.67 6.87 -16.47
CA PRO A 70 -0.32 7.32 -17.82
C PRO A 70 -1.23 8.43 -18.37
N GLU A 71 -2.52 8.38 -18.04
CA GLU A 71 -3.50 9.36 -18.49
C GLU A 71 -4.52 9.63 -17.38
N MET A 72 -4.72 10.91 -17.08
CA MET A 72 -5.71 11.42 -16.14
C MET A 72 -6.44 12.62 -16.73
N LYS A 73 -7.75 12.67 -16.52
CA LYS A 73 -8.62 13.79 -16.89
C LYS A 73 -9.52 14.13 -15.70
N ILE A 74 -9.64 15.41 -15.41
CA ILE A 74 -10.56 15.92 -14.39
C ILE A 74 -11.31 17.06 -15.05
N ALA A 75 -12.61 16.89 -15.21
CA ALA A 75 -13.46 17.89 -15.82
C ALA A 75 -14.91 17.71 -15.36
N GLY A 76 -15.58 18.81 -15.02
CA GLY A 76 -17.00 18.78 -14.71
C GLY A 76 -17.32 18.01 -13.42
N GLY A 77 -16.40 18.00 -12.45
CA GLY A 77 -16.55 17.28 -11.19
C GLY A 77 -16.39 15.77 -11.30
N GLU A 78 -15.78 15.27 -12.39
CA GLU A 78 -15.46 13.85 -12.57
C GLU A 78 -13.96 13.68 -12.82
N LEU A 79 -13.32 12.87 -11.97
CA LEU A 79 -12.00 12.31 -12.20
C LEU A 79 -12.13 11.05 -13.05
N ARG A 80 -11.31 10.93 -14.09
CA ARG A 80 -11.11 9.69 -14.83
C ARG A 80 -9.63 9.46 -15.08
N PHE A 81 -9.15 8.26 -14.78
CA PHE A 81 -7.79 7.86 -15.14
C PHE A 81 -7.75 6.45 -15.71
N TYR A 82 -6.67 6.17 -16.45
CA TYR A 82 -6.52 4.96 -17.23
C TYR A 82 -5.24 4.25 -16.84
N MET A 83 -5.27 2.94 -16.80
CA MET A 83 -4.11 2.11 -16.49
C MET A 83 -3.86 1.10 -17.62
N ASN A 84 -2.61 1.02 -18.05
CA ASN A 84 -2.18 0.08 -19.09
C ASN A 84 -1.61 -1.20 -18.45
N LYS A 85 -2.51 -2.04 -17.93
CA LYS A 85 -2.15 -3.32 -17.31
C LYS A 85 -2.82 -4.50 -18.02
N ARG A 86 -2.35 -5.71 -17.72
CA ARG A 86 -2.96 -6.93 -18.23
C ARG A 86 -4.23 -7.29 -17.43
N TYR A 87 -5.36 -6.70 -17.82
CA TYR A 87 -6.66 -6.97 -17.20
C TYR A 87 -7.34 -8.23 -17.74
N VAL A 88 -6.98 -8.66 -18.95
CA VAL A 88 -7.56 -9.81 -19.62
C VAL A 88 -6.46 -10.83 -19.90
N ARG A 89 -6.58 -12.04 -19.33
CA ARG A 89 -5.57 -13.09 -19.55
C ARG A 89 -5.46 -13.51 -21.01
N ASP A 90 -6.58 -13.64 -21.71
CA ASP A 90 -6.65 -14.23 -23.06
C ASP A 90 -6.84 -13.21 -24.20
N ALA A 91 -6.61 -11.92 -23.95
CA ALA A 91 -6.75 -10.90 -24.98
C ALA A 91 -5.70 -11.16 -26.08
N LYS A 92 -6.18 -11.46 -27.29
CA LYS A 92 -5.36 -11.65 -28.51
C LYS A 92 -5.22 -10.30 -29.22
N GLY A 93 -3.98 -9.89 -29.49
CA GLY A 93 -3.67 -8.62 -30.18
C GLY A 93 -2.51 -7.87 -29.52
N PRO A 94 -1.94 -6.86 -30.20
CA PRO A 94 -0.78 -6.12 -29.70
C PRO A 94 -1.12 -5.16 -28.54
N THR A 95 -2.39 -4.81 -28.35
CA THR A 95 -2.85 -3.86 -27.33
C THR A 95 -3.81 -4.54 -26.34
N GLN A 96 -3.50 -4.44 -25.05
CA GLN A 96 -4.40 -4.85 -23.97
C GLN A 96 -5.45 -3.75 -23.73
N PRO A 97 -6.73 -4.10 -23.47
CA PRO A 97 -7.73 -3.10 -23.10
C PRO A 97 -7.32 -2.42 -21.78
N ARG A 98 -7.56 -1.11 -21.67
CA ARG A 98 -7.17 -0.35 -20.48
C ARG A 98 -8.16 -0.56 -19.35
N GLY A 99 -7.65 -0.47 -18.13
CA GLY A 99 -8.49 -0.30 -16.95
C GLY A 99 -8.91 1.15 -16.86
N VAL A 100 -10.20 1.40 -16.68
CA VAL A 100 -10.78 2.73 -16.53
C VAL A 100 -11.26 2.88 -15.09
N TYR A 101 -10.80 3.94 -14.45
CA TYR A 101 -11.19 4.33 -13.11
C TYR A 101 -11.87 5.68 -13.20
N ALA A 102 -13.09 5.80 -12.70
CA ALA A 102 -13.79 7.07 -12.66
C ALA A 102 -14.36 7.31 -11.27
N ALA A 103 -14.38 8.56 -10.82
CA ALA A 103 -15.01 8.95 -9.58
C ALA A 103 -15.52 10.38 -9.60
N LYS A 104 -16.54 10.62 -8.77
CA LYS A 104 -17.04 11.95 -8.42
C LYS A 104 -16.80 12.21 -6.95
N LEU A 105 -16.59 13.47 -6.61
CA LEU A 105 -16.50 13.90 -5.21
C LEU A 105 -17.92 14.10 -4.66
N GLN A 106 -18.24 13.39 -3.58
CA GLN A 106 -19.51 13.52 -2.84
C GLN A 106 -19.21 13.47 -1.35
N ASP A 107 -19.65 14.49 -0.61
CA ASP A 107 -19.43 14.62 0.83
C ASP A 107 -17.97 14.40 1.26
N GLY A 108 -17.03 14.94 0.47
CA GLY A 108 -15.59 14.83 0.72
C GLY A 108 -14.99 13.44 0.43
N LYS A 109 -15.73 12.53 -0.21
CA LYS A 109 -15.29 11.20 -0.61
C LYS A 109 -15.30 11.05 -2.13
N LEU A 110 -14.37 10.27 -2.65
CA LEU A 110 -14.43 9.79 -4.03
C LEU A 110 -15.39 8.61 -4.09
N ILE A 111 -16.49 8.76 -4.83
CA ILE A 111 -17.41 7.66 -5.13
C ILE A 111 -17.10 7.21 -6.54
N GLY A 112 -16.54 6.01 -6.67
CA GLY A 112 -15.92 5.57 -7.90
C GLY A 112 -16.29 4.18 -8.36
N GLU A 113 -16.02 3.97 -9.65
CA GLU A 113 -16.20 2.71 -10.34
C GLU A 113 -14.95 2.36 -11.15
N PHE A 114 -14.71 1.07 -11.31
CA PHE A 114 -13.66 0.51 -12.14
C PHE A 114 -14.25 -0.47 -13.16
N TRP A 115 -13.79 -0.39 -14.40
CA TRP A 115 -14.11 -1.33 -15.48
C TRP A 115 -12.97 -1.45 -16.48
N VAL A 116 -13.11 -2.36 -17.43
CA VAL A 116 -12.13 -2.57 -18.52
C VAL A 116 -12.77 -2.16 -19.84
N GLU A 117 -12.05 -1.38 -20.66
CA GLU A 117 -12.53 -0.96 -21.99
C GLU A 117 -12.90 -2.19 -22.85
N GLY A 118 -14.02 -2.12 -23.58
CA GLY A 118 -14.54 -3.23 -24.39
C GLY A 118 -15.22 -4.35 -23.59
N ARG A 119 -15.44 -4.15 -22.29
CA ARG A 119 -16.21 -5.06 -21.41
C ARG A 119 -17.27 -4.31 -20.61
N GLU A 120 -17.99 -3.40 -21.26
CA GLU A 120 -18.97 -2.52 -20.63
C GLU A 120 -20.15 -3.27 -20.00
N ASN A 121 -20.44 -4.49 -20.47
CA ASN A 121 -21.49 -5.35 -19.94
C ASN A 121 -21.09 -6.12 -18.67
N ALA A 122 -19.82 -6.09 -18.27
CA ALA A 122 -19.37 -6.71 -17.03
C ALA A 122 -19.72 -5.82 -15.81
N PRO A 123 -20.02 -6.41 -14.64
CA PRO A 123 -20.25 -5.63 -13.42
C PRO A 123 -19.07 -4.70 -13.12
N ARG A 124 -19.38 -3.42 -12.86
CA ARG A 124 -18.37 -2.44 -12.43
C ARG A 124 -17.97 -2.71 -10.99
N THR A 125 -16.68 -2.64 -10.73
CA THR A 125 -16.17 -2.71 -9.35
C THR A 125 -16.35 -1.35 -8.70
N LYS A 126 -17.17 -1.27 -7.66
CA LYS A 126 -17.38 -0.03 -6.91
C LYS A 126 -16.28 0.17 -5.88
N TRP A 127 -15.93 1.42 -5.64
CA TRP A 127 -14.93 1.78 -4.64
C TRP A 127 -15.19 3.15 -4.05
N VAL A 128 -14.71 3.35 -2.82
CA VAL A 128 -14.86 4.60 -2.07
C VAL A 128 -13.48 5.07 -1.62
N GLY A 129 -13.07 6.24 -2.08
CA GLY A 129 -11.86 6.93 -1.65
C GLY A 129 -12.14 7.92 -0.52
N THR A 130 -11.37 7.81 0.55
CA THR A 130 -11.32 8.81 1.64
C THR A 130 -9.97 9.52 1.62
N ARG A 131 -9.92 10.79 2.02
CA ARG A 131 -8.64 11.50 2.11
C ARG A 131 -7.68 10.73 3.00
N ALA A 132 -6.47 10.51 2.51
CA ALA A 132 -5.43 9.91 3.34
C ALA A 132 -5.14 10.83 4.54
N PRO A 133 -4.91 10.27 5.73
CA PRO A 133 -4.75 11.08 6.93
C PRO A 133 -3.45 11.87 6.89
N VAL A 134 -3.49 13.05 7.49
CA VAL A 134 -2.29 13.81 7.83
C VAL A 134 -1.64 13.12 9.02
N ILE A 135 -0.42 12.64 8.84
CA ILE A 135 0.39 12.00 9.89
C ILE A 135 1.59 12.91 10.13
N THR A 136 1.60 13.59 11.28
CA THR A 136 2.61 14.59 11.63
C THR A 136 3.79 14.02 12.42
N ASP A 137 3.65 12.79 12.92
CA ASP A 137 4.74 12.10 13.61
C ASP A 137 5.93 11.89 12.66
N LYS A 138 7.13 12.24 13.15
CA LYS A 138 8.41 12.08 12.45
C LYS A 138 9.44 11.54 13.44
N ASP A 139 10.47 10.85 12.93
CA ASP A 139 11.62 10.41 13.74
C ASP A 139 12.59 11.59 14.02
N ASP A 140 12.11 12.49 14.87
CA ASP A 140 12.71 13.75 15.29
C ASP A 140 13.54 13.63 16.59
N GLY A 141 13.74 12.40 17.09
CA GLY A 141 14.45 12.14 18.34
C GLY A 141 13.63 12.38 19.61
N THR A 142 12.34 12.72 19.51
CA THR A 142 11.44 12.92 20.67
C THR A 142 10.72 11.64 21.11
N TRP A 143 11.07 10.49 20.53
CA TRP A 143 10.47 9.18 20.84
C TRP A 143 11.42 8.33 21.67
N LYS A 144 10.87 7.55 22.61
CA LYS A 144 11.61 6.58 23.43
C LYS A 144 10.95 5.19 23.39
N PRO A 145 11.73 4.10 23.49
CA PRO A 145 11.20 2.74 23.54
C PRO A 145 10.41 2.52 24.84
N ALA A 146 9.25 1.87 24.70
CA ALA A 146 8.48 1.31 25.78
C ALA A 146 8.87 -0.17 26.01
N ARG A 147 8.04 -0.92 26.75
CA ARG A 147 8.27 -2.35 26.99
C ARG A 147 8.14 -3.15 25.68
N PRO A 148 9.13 -3.99 25.31
CA PRO A 148 9.01 -4.89 24.18
C PRO A 148 7.89 -5.91 24.34
N VAL A 149 7.23 -6.23 23.23
CA VAL A 149 6.20 -7.24 23.07
C VAL A 149 6.72 -8.31 22.13
N LYS A 150 6.82 -9.54 22.62
CA LYS A 150 7.22 -10.70 21.81
C LYS A 150 5.99 -11.27 21.11
N LEU A 151 5.87 -11.02 19.81
CA LEU A 151 4.72 -11.45 19.00
C LEU A 151 4.77 -12.94 18.65
N PHE A 152 5.96 -13.53 18.55
CA PHE A 152 6.11 -14.97 18.38
C PHE A 152 6.60 -15.63 19.67
N ASN A 153 5.76 -16.49 20.25
CA ASN A 153 5.99 -17.09 21.55
C ASN A 153 6.89 -18.35 21.52
N GLY A 154 7.30 -18.84 20.34
CA GLY A 154 8.12 -20.04 20.19
C GLY A 154 7.40 -21.37 20.43
N LYS A 155 6.07 -21.38 20.59
CA LYS A 155 5.30 -22.57 20.95
C LYS A 155 4.15 -22.84 20.00
N ASP A 156 3.38 -21.80 19.66
CA ASP A 156 2.19 -21.89 18.84
C ASP A 156 1.90 -20.56 18.13
N LEU A 157 0.75 -20.48 17.46
CA LEU A 157 0.32 -19.30 16.71
C LEU A 157 -0.61 -18.38 17.52
N SER A 158 -0.65 -18.53 18.85
CA SER A 158 -1.46 -17.64 19.70
C SER A 158 -1.06 -16.18 19.47
N GLY A 159 -2.05 -15.31 19.25
CA GLY A 159 -1.84 -13.91 18.90
C GLY A 159 -1.70 -13.65 17.40
N TRP A 160 -1.75 -14.67 16.54
CA TRP A 160 -1.79 -14.53 15.09
C TRP A 160 -3.17 -14.88 14.53
N LEU A 161 -3.63 -14.08 13.57
CA LEU A 161 -4.93 -14.23 12.91
C LEU A 161 -4.74 -14.39 11.40
N PRO A 162 -5.56 -15.20 10.72
CA PRO A 162 -5.58 -15.22 9.26
C PRO A 162 -6.06 -13.87 8.71
N ILE A 163 -5.52 -13.48 7.55
CA ILE A 163 -6.03 -12.34 6.80
C ILE A 163 -7.24 -12.72 5.95
N ILE A 164 -7.23 -13.89 5.32
CA ILE A 164 -8.33 -14.39 4.50
C ILE A 164 -9.18 -15.34 5.35
N GLU A 165 -10.37 -14.89 5.74
CA GLU A 165 -11.32 -15.73 6.49
C GLU A 165 -11.75 -16.95 5.66
N GLY A 166 -11.86 -18.11 6.31
CA GLY A 166 -12.25 -19.37 5.67
C GLY A 166 -11.16 -20.07 4.84
N LYS A 167 -10.02 -19.43 4.56
CA LYS A 167 -8.85 -20.08 3.95
C LYS A 167 -8.04 -20.80 5.02
N GLU A 168 -7.61 -22.03 4.72
CA GLU A 168 -6.69 -22.79 5.57
C GLU A 168 -5.46 -21.97 5.92
N LEU A 169 -5.03 -22.04 7.19
CA LEU A 169 -3.93 -21.23 7.69
C LEU A 169 -2.63 -21.56 6.97
N GLY A 170 -2.26 -22.85 6.89
CA GLY A 170 -1.02 -23.29 6.26
C GLY A 170 0.26 -22.92 7.03
N TRP A 171 0.13 -22.65 8.34
CA TRP A 171 1.24 -22.34 9.25
C TRP A 171 1.34 -23.37 10.37
N THR A 172 2.56 -23.74 10.74
CA THR A 172 2.86 -24.61 11.89
C THR A 172 3.98 -24.03 12.73
N VAL A 173 4.11 -24.54 13.97
CA VAL A 173 5.25 -24.25 14.84
C VAL A 173 5.93 -25.56 15.20
N GLU A 174 7.23 -25.66 14.92
CA GLU A 174 8.05 -26.83 15.21
C GLU A 174 9.41 -26.39 15.75
N ASN A 175 9.85 -26.97 16.87
CA ASN A 175 11.15 -26.67 17.49
C ASN A 175 11.42 -25.16 17.73
N GLY A 176 10.38 -24.42 18.10
CA GLY A 176 10.49 -22.96 18.31
C GLY A 176 10.57 -22.13 17.03
N ILE A 177 10.23 -22.70 15.88
CA ILE A 177 10.23 -22.03 14.58
C ILE A 177 8.81 -22.05 14.01
N MET A 178 8.28 -20.88 13.71
CA MET A 178 7.07 -20.70 12.91
C MET A 178 7.42 -20.89 11.43
N LYS A 179 6.65 -21.68 10.69
CA LYS A 179 6.85 -21.90 9.25
C LYS A 179 5.54 -22.07 8.50
N ASN A 180 5.55 -21.77 7.20
CA ASN A 180 4.40 -21.99 6.32
C ASN A 180 4.69 -22.95 5.17
N ILE A 181 3.62 -23.50 4.60
CA ILE A 181 3.64 -24.08 3.26
C ILE A 181 3.50 -22.97 2.21
N ALA A 182 3.97 -23.24 0.98
CA ALA A 182 3.73 -22.32 -0.14
C ALA A 182 2.22 -22.12 -0.36
N GLY A 183 1.80 -20.87 -0.58
CA GLY A 183 0.38 -20.54 -0.78
C GLY A 183 -0.48 -20.53 0.49
N ALA A 184 0.14 -20.53 1.68
CA ALA A 184 -0.54 -20.39 2.97
C ALA A 184 -1.38 -19.10 3.09
N ASN A 185 -2.16 -18.98 4.16
CA ASN A 185 -2.80 -17.72 4.47
C ASN A 185 -1.74 -16.68 4.85
N ASN A 186 -2.03 -15.40 4.62
CA ASN A 186 -1.23 -14.35 5.22
C ASN A 186 -1.63 -14.24 6.70
N LEU A 187 -0.66 -13.96 7.57
CA LEU A 187 -0.91 -13.75 8.99
C LEU A 187 -0.89 -12.27 9.33
N LYS A 188 -1.66 -11.90 10.35
CA LYS A 188 -1.57 -10.60 11.03
C LYS A 188 -1.58 -10.81 12.53
N SER A 189 -0.81 -10.01 13.27
CA SER A 189 -0.89 -9.99 14.74
C SER A 189 -2.27 -9.50 15.18
N ALA A 190 -2.78 -10.05 16.29
CA ALA A 190 -3.98 -9.56 16.95
C ALA A 190 -3.72 -8.17 17.58
N GLU A 191 -2.52 -7.98 18.14
CA GLU A 191 -2.05 -6.70 18.63
C GLU A 191 -1.77 -5.71 17.49
N LYS A 192 -1.99 -4.42 17.77
CA LYS A 192 -1.81 -3.33 16.80
C LYS A 192 -0.86 -2.29 17.37
N PHE A 193 -0.02 -1.74 16.50
CA PHE A 193 1.05 -0.82 16.84
C PHE A 193 0.98 0.44 15.99
N TRP A 194 1.40 1.58 16.56
CA TRP A 194 1.45 2.86 15.85
C TRP A 194 2.87 3.20 15.43
N ASN A 195 3.68 3.67 16.38
CA ASN A 195 5.10 3.92 16.22
C ASN A 195 5.86 2.84 16.98
N PHE A 196 6.87 2.24 16.36
CA PHE A 196 7.58 1.11 16.94
C PHE A 196 8.96 0.89 16.33
N ASP A 197 9.80 0.22 17.09
CA ASP A 197 10.92 -0.56 16.56
C ASP A 197 10.46 -2.04 16.46
N LEU A 198 10.81 -2.73 15.38
CA LEU A 198 10.45 -4.12 15.10
C LEU A 198 11.72 -4.90 14.79
N HIS A 199 11.91 -6.02 15.49
CA HIS A 199 12.94 -7.01 15.21
C HIS A 199 12.30 -8.28 14.64
N VAL A 200 12.84 -8.81 13.54
CA VAL A 200 12.40 -10.07 12.91
C VAL A 200 13.61 -10.91 12.56
N GLU A 201 13.58 -12.18 12.95
CA GLU A 201 14.55 -13.19 12.51
C GLU A 201 13.87 -14.23 11.63
N PHE A 202 14.32 -14.33 10.38
CA PHE A 202 13.69 -15.17 9.37
C PHE A 202 14.72 -15.95 8.54
N ARG A 203 14.29 -17.04 7.94
CA ARG A 203 15.05 -17.86 7.01
C ARG A 203 14.14 -18.27 5.86
N LEU A 204 14.69 -18.35 4.67
CA LEU A 204 13.95 -18.72 3.47
C LEU A 204 14.77 -19.64 2.57
N GLY A 205 14.07 -20.46 1.78
CA GLY A 205 14.67 -21.32 0.77
C GLY A 205 14.94 -20.58 -0.55
N PRO A 206 15.59 -21.24 -1.52
CA PRO A 206 15.85 -20.67 -2.85
C PRO A 206 14.57 -20.19 -3.54
N LYS A 207 14.65 -19.06 -4.25
CA LYS A 207 13.52 -18.50 -5.03
C LYS A 207 12.25 -18.22 -4.20
N THR A 208 12.39 -18.01 -2.90
CA THR A 208 11.26 -17.69 -2.02
C THR A 208 10.96 -16.20 -2.06
N ASN A 209 9.67 -15.87 -2.03
CA ASN A 209 9.14 -14.53 -1.83
C ASN A 209 8.18 -14.55 -0.64
N SER A 210 8.24 -13.50 0.18
CA SER A 210 7.35 -13.20 1.31
C SER A 210 7.43 -11.68 1.56
N GLY A 211 6.92 -11.21 2.69
CA GLY A 211 6.96 -9.81 3.06
C GLY A 211 6.55 -9.60 4.50
N ILE A 212 7.10 -8.56 5.13
CA ILE A 212 6.72 -8.11 6.46
C ILE A 212 5.91 -6.83 6.34
N GLY A 213 4.66 -6.89 6.81
CA GLY A 213 3.72 -5.77 6.79
C GLY A 213 3.80 -4.93 8.05
N LEU A 214 4.21 -3.69 7.90
CA LEU A 214 4.19 -2.67 8.95
C LEU A 214 2.80 -2.04 9.00
N ARG A 215 2.17 -2.09 10.18
CA ARG A 215 0.77 -1.69 10.39
C ARG A 215 -0.22 -2.38 9.43
N GLY A 216 0.15 -3.52 8.85
CA GLY A 216 -0.61 -4.22 7.82
C GLY A 216 -0.82 -3.41 6.54
N ARG A 217 0.04 -2.41 6.25
CA ARG A 217 -0.14 -1.45 5.15
C ARG A 217 1.11 -1.15 4.34
N TYR A 218 2.29 -1.30 4.92
CA TYR A 218 3.57 -1.05 4.26
C TYR A 218 4.44 -2.29 4.29
N GLU A 219 4.90 -2.72 3.13
CA GLU A 219 5.64 -3.97 2.99
C GLU A 219 7.14 -3.71 2.92
N ILE A 220 7.87 -4.32 3.86
CA ILE A 220 9.30 -4.57 3.70
C ILE A 220 9.45 -5.93 3.04
N GLN A 221 10.02 -5.91 1.83
CA GLN A 221 10.09 -7.08 0.97
C GLN A 221 11.00 -8.16 1.55
N VAL A 222 10.53 -9.40 1.59
CA VAL A 222 11.37 -10.57 1.89
C VAL A 222 11.55 -11.35 0.59
N LEU A 223 12.77 -11.38 0.04
CA LEU A 223 13.04 -12.05 -1.22
C LEU A 223 14.37 -12.80 -1.16
N GLU A 224 14.42 -13.95 -1.82
CA GLU A 224 15.68 -14.60 -2.16
C GLU A 224 16.26 -13.96 -3.43
N ASP A 225 17.18 -13.02 -3.23
CA ASP A 225 17.89 -12.35 -4.32
C ASP A 225 19.37 -12.12 -4.01
N TYR A 226 19.97 -13.00 -3.20
CA TYR A 226 21.36 -12.86 -2.75
C TYR A 226 22.33 -12.63 -3.90
N GLY A 227 23.22 -11.64 -3.72
CA GLY A 227 24.24 -11.27 -4.70
C GLY A 227 23.70 -10.53 -5.93
N ARG A 228 22.42 -10.16 -5.98
CA ARG A 228 21.85 -9.35 -7.06
C ARG A 228 21.86 -7.87 -6.73
N GLU A 229 22.02 -7.06 -7.78
CA GLU A 229 21.85 -5.60 -7.70
C GLU A 229 20.44 -5.25 -7.20
N PRO A 230 20.33 -4.41 -6.16
CA PRO A 230 19.04 -4.11 -5.54
C PRO A 230 18.16 -3.23 -6.44
N ASN A 231 16.86 -3.51 -6.42
CA ASN A 231 15.83 -2.65 -7.02
C ASN A 231 14.63 -2.50 -6.07
N THR A 232 13.55 -1.86 -6.54
CA THR A 232 12.36 -1.59 -5.70
C THR A 232 11.58 -2.84 -5.30
N HIS A 233 11.92 -4.01 -5.83
CA HIS A 233 11.35 -5.32 -5.50
C HIS A 233 12.35 -6.26 -4.81
N SER A 234 13.55 -5.77 -4.47
CA SER A 234 14.60 -6.55 -3.81
C SER A 234 14.37 -6.72 -2.31
N ALA A 235 15.08 -7.67 -1.71
CA ALA A 235 15.02 -7.90 -0.27
C ALA A 235 15.35 -6.63 0.54
N GLY A 236 14.46 -6.27 1.47
CA GLY A 236 14.58 -5.06 2.30
C GLY A 236 14.07 -3.77 1.64
N ALA A 237 13.60 -3.82 0.39
CA ALA A 237 12.93 -2.69 -0.25
C ALA A 237 11.64 -2.33 0.49
N LEU A 238 11.30 -1.04 0.52
CA LEU A 238 9.90 -0.65 0.65
C LEU A 238 9.24 -0.99 -0.68
N TYR A 239 8.44 -2.06 -0.68
CA TYR A 239 8.04 -2.76 -1.90
C TYR A 239 7.47 -1.83 -2.98
N SER A 240 8.08 -1.87 -4.16
CA SER A 240 7.73 -1.08 -5.34
C SER A 240 7.76 0.44 -5.10
N ARG A 241 8.55 0.91 -4.11
CA ARG A 241 8.74 2.34 -3.78
C ARG A 241 10.21 2.73 -3.75
N ILE A 242 10.95 2.13 -2.83
CA ILE A 242 12.31 2.56 -2.48
C ILE A 242 13.20 1.33 -2.44
N ALA A 243 14.16 1.29 -3.35
CA ALA A 243 15.19 0.26 -3.38
C ALA A 243 16.13 0.40 -2.18
N PRO A 244 16.62 -0.71 -1.59
CA PRO A 244 17.63 -0.64 -0.57
C PRO A 244 18.96 -0.17 -1.17
N ARG A 245 19.74 0.60 -0.41
CA ARG A 245 21.06 1.11 -0.85
C ARG A 245 22.02 0.00 -1.29
N VAL A 246 21.92 -1.16 -0.67
CA VAL A 246 22.76 -2.33 -0.93
C VAL A 246 21.92 -3.58 -0.64
N ASN A 247 22.19 -4.66 -1.37
CA ASN A 247 21.66 -5.97 -1.01
C ASN A 247 22.49 -6.53 0.17
N ALA A 248 21.92 -6.50 1.37
CA ALA A 248 22.54 -7.01 2.59
C ALA A 248 22.06 -8.43 2.97
N SER A 249 21.36 -9.13 2.05
CA SER A 249 20.93 -10.51 2.30
C SER A 249 22.13 -11.45 2.42
N LYS A 250 21.90 -12.56 3.12
CA LYS A 250 22.76 -13.75 3.10
C LYS A 250 22.22 -14.81 2.14
N PRO A 251 23.02 -15.83 1.77
CA PRO A 251 22.56 -16.97 0.98
C PRO A 251 21.29 -17.65 1.54
N ALA A 252 20.51 -18.26 0.66
CA ALA A 252 19.34 -19.05 1.04
C ALA A 252 19.70 -20.13 2.09
N GLY A 253 18.82 -20.33 3.07
CA GLY A 253 19.06 -21.24 4.19
C GLY A 253 19.81 -20.64 5.38
N GLU A 254 20.31 -19.41 5.28
CA GLU A 254 20.85 -18.68 6.42
C GLU A 254 19.80 -17.83 7.14
N TRP A 255 20.00 -17.60 8.44
CA TRP A 255 19.17 -16.69 9.23
C TRP A 255 19.50 -15.23 8.89
N GLN A 256 18.44 -14.53 8.52
CA GLN A 256 18.37 -13.12 8.18
C GLN A 256 17.76 -12.34 9.35
N THR A 257 18.11 -11.06 9.47
CA THR A 257 17.57 -10.16 10.50
C THR A 257 17.08 -8.85 9.88
N TYR A 258 15.88 -8.42 10.26
CA TYR A 258 15.41 -7.06 10.05
C TYR A 258 15.24 -6.35 11.38
N ASP A 259 15.85 -5.18 11.50
CA ASP A 259 15.54 -4.19 12.52
C ASP A 259 14.92 -2.97 11.82
N ILE A 260 13.65 -2.71 12.12
CA ILE A 260 12.83 -1.72 11.42
C ILE A 260 12.31 -0.70 12.42
N ARG A 261 12.51 0.58 12.14
CA ARG A 261 11.92 1.68 12.91
C ARG A 261 10.89 2.40 12.05
N LEU A 262 9.67 2.49 12.54
CA LEU A 262 8.58 3.23 11.90
C LEU A 262 7.99 4.24 12.88
N ILE A 263 8.05 5.53 12.51
CA ILE A 263 7.40 6.63 13.24
C ILE A 263 6.62 7.47 12.26
N GLY A 264 5.29 7.50 12.40
CA GLY A 264 4.41 8.13 11.45
C GLY A 264 4.56 7.50 10.06
N ARG A 265 5.26 8.18 9.15
CA ARG A 265 5.68 7.66 7.82
C ARG A 265 7.20 7.63 7.64
N THR A 266 7.99 7.96 8.66
CA THR A 266 9.45 7.89 8.62
C THR A 266 9.90 6.45 8.91
N LEU A 267 10.58 5.85 7.94
CA LEU A 267 11.00 4.46 7.93
C LEU A 267 12.53 4.36 7.91
N THR A 268 13.08 3.54 8.80
CA THR A 268 14.47 3.08 8.76
C THR A 268 14.48 1.57 8.78
N VAL A 269 15.33 0.96 7.94
CA VAL A 269 15.49 -0.50 7.86
C VAL A 269 16.97 -0.83 7.93
N VAL A 270 17.32 -1.69 8.89
CA VAL A 270 18.63 -2.34 9.01
C VAL A 270 18.42 -3.81 8.66
N PHE A 271 19.19 -4.29 7.68
CA PHE A 271 19.17 -5.68 7.23
C PHE A 271 20.52 -6.30 7.53
N ASN A 272 20.56 -7.34 8.38
CA ASN A 272 21.80 -8.01 8.79
C ASN A 272 22.88 -7.04 9.30
N GLY A 273 22.47 -6.09 10.14
CA GLY A 273 23.35 -5.06 10.70
C GLY A 273 23.73 -3.93 9.73
N VAL A 274 23.28 -3.98 8.46
CA VAL A 274 23.53 -2.92 7.47
C VAL A 274 22.30 -2.04 7.32
N LYS A 275 22.43 -0.74 7.60
CA LYS A 275 21.35 0.24 7.40
C LYS A 275 21.08 0.45 5.91
N ILE A 276 20.02 -0.16 5.37
CA ILE A 276 19.70 -0.17 3.94
C ILE A 276 18.71 0.91 3.51
N LEU A 277 17.85 1.35 4.43
CA LEU A 277 16.95 2.51 4.29
C LEU A 277 17.13 3.38 5.53
N ASP A 278 17.30 4.69 5.35
CA ASP A 278 17.59 5.63 6.44
C ASP A 278 16.62 6.81 6.44
N LYS A 279 15.69 6.82 7.39
CA LYS A 279 14.66 7.86 7.57
C LYS A 279 13.92 8.26 6.27
N VAL A 280 13.66 7.29 5.39
CA VAL A 280 12.88 7.51 4.17
C VAL A 280 11.41 7.71 4.49
N GLU A 281 10.65 8.37 3.59
CA GLU A 281 9.22 8.58 3.78
C GLU A 281 8.40 7.55 3.01
N VAL A 282 7.46 6.91 3.72
CA VAL A 282 6.46 6.02 3.11
C VAL A 282 5.35 6.88 2.49
N GLU A 283 5.29 6.96 1.16
CA GLU A 283 4.35 7.86 0.47
C GLU A 283 2.87 7.45 0.62
N GLY A 284 2.59 6.16 0.82
CA GLY A 284 1.25 5.58 0.90
C GLY A 284 1.29 4.06 1.03
N PHE A 285 0.18 3.39 0.70
CA PHE A 285 0.08 1.93 0.82
C PHE A 285 1.01 1.19 -0.14
N THR A 286 1.48 0.02 0.27
CA THR A 286 2.02 -1.01 -0.63
C THR A 286 0.92 -2.03 -0.95
N ALA A 287 1.25 -2.98 -1.84
CA ALA A 287 0.36 -4.07 -2.26
C ALA A 287 -0.26 -4.87 -1.09
N MET A 288 0.45 -4.95 0.03
CA MET A 288 0.06 -5.72 1.19
C MET A 288 -1.14 -5.13 1.95
N ALA A 289 -1.51 -3.86 1.74
CA ALA A 289 -2.48 -3.18 2.61
C ALA A 289 -3.81 -3.93 2.81
N HIS A 290 -4.12 -4.22 4.08
CA HIS A 290 -5.31 -4.99 4.48
C HIS A 290 -6.54 -4.12 4.74
N ASP A 291 -6.33 -2.86 5.15
CA ASP A 291 -7.38 -1.88 5.40
C ASP A 291 -6.95 -0.47 4.95
N ALA A 292 -7.93 0.42 4.79
CA ALA A 292 -7.71 1.79 4.32
C ALA A 292 -7.46 2.81 5.44
N ASP A 293 -7.30 2.34 6.68
CA ASP A 293 -7.35 3.16 7.89
C ASP A 293 -5.93 3.56 8.33
N GLU A 294 -5.15 4.18 7.42
CA GLU A 294 -3.71 4.46 7.58
C GLU A 294 -3.35 5.23 8.87
N GLY A 295 -4.26 6.06 9.36
CA GLY A 295 -4.09 6.93 10.52
C GLY A 295 -4.30 6.23 11.85
N LEU A 296 -4.58 4.92 11.85
CA LEU A 296 -4.80 4.11 13.04
C LEU A 296 -3.65 3.11 13.26
N PRO A 297 -3.41 2.70 14.51
CA PRO A 297 -2.56 1.54 14.79
C PRO A 297 -2.98 0.33 13.94
N GLY A 298 -1.99 -0.46 13.51
CA GLY A 298 -2.22 -1.63 12.67
C GLY A 298 -1.36 -2.83 13.09
N PRO A 299 -1.67 -4.03 12.59
CA PRO A 299 -0.94 -5.24 12.97
C PRO A 299 0.46 -5.30 12.34
N ILE A 300 1.30 -6.22 12.81
CA ILE A 300 2.41 -6.74 12.01
C ILE A 300 1.88 -7.91 11.18
N SER A 301 2.16 -7.91 9.89
CA SER A 301 1.68 -8.96 8.97
C SER A 301 2.82 -9.73 8.32
N ILE A 302 2.53 -10.95 7.89
CA ILE A 302 3.48 -11.84 7.21
C ILE A 302 2.81 -12.42 5.97
N GLN A 303 3.46 -12.30 4.82
CA GLN A 303 2.99 -12.89 3.56
C GLN A 303 3.33 -14.38 3.51
N GLY A 304 2.31 -15.24 3.58
CA GLY A 304 2.43 -16.69 3.46
C GLY A 304 1.92 -17.25 2.13
N ASP A 305 1.24 -16.43 1.33
CA ASP A 305 0.60 -16.83 0.07
C ASP A 305 1.57 -17.04 -1.11
N HIS A 306 2.87 -16.81 -0.89
CA HIS A 306 3.95 -17.06 -1.84
C HIS A 306 4.77 -18.31 -1.45
N GLY A 307 6.07 -18.15 -1.20
CA GLY A 307 6.97 -19.25 -0.84
C GLY A 307 7.01 -19.54 0.66
N PRO A 308 7.62 -20.67 1.06
CA PRO A 308 7.78 -21.02 2.47
C PRO A 308 8.86 -20.16 3.14
N ILE A 309 8.53 -19.58 4.28
CA ILE A 309 9.41 -18.83 5.17
C ILE A 309 9.40 -19.48 6.56
N GLU A 310 10.53 -19.38 7.24
CA GLU A 310 10.69 -19.79 8.63
C GLU A 310 11.03 -18.56 9.48
N ILE A 311 10.45 -18.46 10.66
CA ILE A 311 10.58 -17.32 11.56
C ILE A 311 10.81 -17.82 12.98
N ARG A 312 11.82 -17.27 13.66
CA ARG A 312 12.14 -17.67 15.05
C ARG A 312 12.00 -16.54 16.07
N ASP A 313 12.00 -15.29 15.64
CA ASP A 313 11.71 -14.16 16.51
C ASP A 313 10.94 -13.07 15.76
N ILE A 314 9.92 -12.53 16.42
CA ILE A 314 9.25 -11.29 16.06
C ILE A 314 9.01 -10.55 17.38
N THR A 315 9.68 -9.42 17.55
CA THR A 315 9.57 -8.59 18.74
C THR A 315 9.31 -7.15 18.34
N VAL A 316 8.24 -6.56 18.87
CA VAL A 316 7.88 -5.16 18.65
C VAL A 316 8.13 -4.37 19.92
N THR A 317 8.84 -3.26 19.81
CA THR A 317 9.03 -2.30 20.90
C THR A 317 8.25 -1.03 20.55
N PRO A 318 7.08 -0.80 21.17
CA PRO A 318 6.32 0.42 20.94
C PRO A 318 7.15 1.66 21.29
N LEU A 319 6.94 2.74 20.55
CA LEU A 319 7.58 4.03 20.77
C LEU A 319 6.56 5.02 21.32
N VAL A 320 6.93 5.68 22.42
CA VAL A 320 6.12 6.72 23.06
C VAL A 320 6.86 8.05 23.03
N ARG A 321 6.12 9.16 23.04
CA ARG A 321 6.73 10.50 23.18
C ARG A 321 7.48 10.56 24.52
N LYS A 322 8.64 11.22 24.50
CA LYS A 322 9.51 11.38 25.66
C LYS A 322 8.83 12.13 26.79
#